data_AF-A0A9W3SFQ4-F1
#
_entry.id   AF-A0A9W3SFQ4-F1
#
_cell.length_a   1.000
_cell.length_b   1.000
_cell.length_c   1.000
_cell.angle_alpha   90.00
_cell.angle_beta   90.00
_cell.angle_gamma   90.00
#
_symmetry.space_group_name_H-M   'P 1'
#
loop_
_entity.id
_entity.type
_entity.pdbx_description
1 polymer ?
#
loop_
_entity_poly.entity_id
_entity_poly.type
_entity_poly.pdbx_seq_one_letter_code
_entity_poly.pdbx_strand_id
1 'polypeptide(L)'
;MFEVIKQQKPKSELNEQITVQTKSGVRTRIDIGGKDANGKIDLVELKSSPTAPLTKNQKKAFPEIAESGAIVKSRNKPPFEHLEEIPPTKINVIRKEE
;
A
#
# COMPACT_ATOMS: atom_id res chain seq x y z
N MET A 1 -5.49 1.75 14.41
CA MET A 1 -4.20 1.45 13.71
C MET A 1 -3.94 2.46 12.60
N PHE A 2 -4.90 2.75 11.72
CA PHE A 2 -4.79 3.84 10.74
C PHE A 2 -4.46 5.20 11.38
N GLU A 3 -5.19 5.61 12.42
CA GLU A 3 -4.94 6.87 13.13
C GLU A 3 -3.53 6.95 13.73
N VAL A 4 -3.02 5.84 14.26
CA VAL A 4 -1.64 5.75 14.79
C VAL A 4 -0.63 5.98 13.67
N ILE A 5 -0.84 5.38 12.48
CA ILE A 5 0.04 5.57 11.32
C ILE A 5 -0.04 7.02 10.81
N LYS A 6 -1.24 7.61 10.82
CA LYS A 6 -1.44 9.02 10.46
C LYS A 6 -0.67 9.96 11.41
N GLN A 7 -0.67 9.68 12.71
CA GLN A 7 0.11 10.44 13.69
C GLN A 7 1.62 10.26 13.50
N GLN A 8 2.08 9.07 13.10
CA GLN A 8 3.49 8.80 12.80
C GLN A 8 3.96 9.45 11.49
N LYS A 9 3.04 9.72 10.56
CA LYS A 9 3.33 10.33 9.24
C LYS A 9 2.52 11.61 9.00
N PRO A 10 2.71 12.66 9.81
CA PRO A 10 1.87 13.87 9.74
C PRO A 10 2.08 14.69 8.46
N LYS A 11 3.20 14.48 7.75
CA LYS A 11 3.54 15.18 6.49
C LYS A 11 3.09 14.41 5.23
N SER A 12 2.45 13.26 5.40
CA SER A 12 1.95 12.46 4.29
C SER A 12 0.43 12.54 4.23
N GLU A 13 -0.10 12.74 3.03
CA GLU A 13 -1.52 12.50 2.81
C GLU A 13 -1.73 10.99 2.71
N LEU A 14 -2.73 10.48 3.44
CA LEU A 14 -2.98 9.04 3.58
C LEU A 14 -4.41 8.72 3.18
N ASN A 15 -4.60 7.55 2.57
CA ASN A 15 -5.91 6.97 2.33
C ASN A 15 -5.92 5.48 2.63
N GLU A 16 -7.11 4.98 2.93
CA GLU A 16 -7.35 3.58 3.18
C GLU A 16 -7.71 2.84 1.89
N GLN A 17 -7.34 1.56 1.83
CA GLN A 17 -7.80 0.60 0.84
C GLN A 17 -7.50 1.01 -0.61
N ILE A 18 -6.21 1.11 -0.93
CA ILE A 18 -5.74 1.37 -2.29
C ILE A 18 -5.63 0.05 -3.05
N THR A 19 -6.36 -0.06 -4.16
CA THR A 19 -6.27 -1.22 -5.06
C THR A 19 -5.25 -0.91 -6.15
N VAL A 20 -4.28 -1.80 -6.31
CA VAL A 20 -3.22 -1.69 -7.31
C VAL A 20 -3.15 -2.95 -8.17
N GLN A 21 -2.58 -2.82 -9.36
CA GLN A 21 -2.31 -3.93 -10.27
C GLN A 21 -0.84 -3.92 -10.67
N THR A 22 -0.17 -5.06 -10.52
CA THR A 22 1.23 -5.23 -10.94
C THR A 22 1.35 -5.38 -12.47
N LYS A 23 2.58 -5.37 -13.00
CA LYS A 23 2.83 -5.50 -14.45
C LYS A 23 2.34 -6.85 -14.98
N SER A 24 2.50 -7.93 -14.21
CA SER A 24 2.00 -9.27 -14.52
C SER A 24 0.48 -9.40 -14.41
N GLY A 25 -0.22 -8.34 -14.00
CA GLY A 25 -1.68 -8.30 -13.90
C GLY A 25 -2.24 -8.73 -12.54
N VAL A 26 -1.40 -8.99 -11.53
CA VAL A 26 -1.88 -9.35 -10.20
C VAL A 26 -2.50 -8.13 -9.53
N ARG A 27 -3.79 -8.23 -9.18
CA ARG A 27 -4.51 -7.21 -8.40
C ARG A 27 -4.45 -7.52 -6.92
N THR A 28 -4.09 -6.51 -6.13
CA THR A 28 -4.14 -6.56 -4.67
C THR A 28 -4.67 -5.25 -4.10
N ARG A 29 -5.33 -5.35 -2.95
CA ARG A 29 -5.66 -4.20 -2.11
C ARG A 29 -4.58 -4.09 -1.04
N ILE A 30 -4.16 -2.86 -0.78
CA ILE A 30 -3.24 -2.47 0.28
C ILE A 30 -4.04 -1.62 1.27
N ASP A 31 -3.91 -1.90 2.56
CA ASP A 31 -4.74 -1.25 3.57
C ASP A 31 -4.53 0.26 3.65
N ILE A 32 -3.30 0.73 3.50
CA ILE A 32 -2.98 2.16 3.57
C ILE A 32 -1.99 2.51 2.46
N GLY A 33 -2.31 3.56 1.72
CA GLY A 33 -1.37 4.22 0.83
C GLY A 33 -1.19 5.67 1.24
N GLY A 34 0.02 6.18 1.06
CA GLY A 34 0.34 7.58 1.33
C GLY A 34 1.32 8.16 0.34
N LYS A 35 1.30 9.48 0.20
CA LYS A 35 2.28 10.26 -0.54
C LYS A 35 2.68 11.47 0.31
N ASP A 36 3.97 11.71 0.46
CA ASP A 36 4.48 12.92 1.13
C ASP A 36 4.62 14.10 0.16
N ALA A 37 4.96 15.29 0.70
CA ALA A 37 5.14 16.50 -0.09
C ALA A 37 6.25 16.41 -1.15
N ASN A 38 7.18 15.45 -1.04
CA ASN A 38 8.25 15.21 -2.01
C ASN A 38 7.86 14.15 -3.05
N GLY A 39 6.63 13.63 -2.99
CA GLY A 39 6.15 12.56 -3.85
C GLY A 39 6.59 11.15 -3.43
N LYS A 40 7.21 10.99 -2.25
CA LYS A 40 7.59 9.68 -1.73
C LYS A 40 6.33 8.90 -1.37
N ILE A 41 6.23 7.68 -1.88
CA ILE A 41 5.08 6.82 -1.66
C ILE A 41 5.35 5.85 -0.52
N ASP A 42 4.34 5.69 0.33
CA ASP A 42 4.33 4.77 1.46
C ASP A 42 3.15 3.82 1.33
N LEU A 43 3.43 2.52 1.29
CA LEU A 43 2.41 1.47 1.23
C LEU A 43 2.48 0.63 2.50
N VAL A 44 1.36 0.47 3.20
CA VAL A 44 1.29 -0.30 4.44
C VAL A 44 0.14 -1.31 4.39
N GLU A 45 0.48 -2.55 4.72
CA GLU A 45 -0.48 -3.64 4.91
C GLU A 45 -0.57 -3.95 6.40
N LEU A 46 -1.79 -4.07 6.92
CA LEU A 46 -2.07 -4.34 8.33
C LEU A 46 -2.53 -5.78 8.53
N LYS A 47 -1.90 -6.47 9.47
CA LYS A 47 -2.30 -7.81 9.88
C LYS A 47 -2.81 -7.79 11.31
N SER A 48 -3.93 -8.46 11.52
CA SER A 48 -4.65 -8.50 12.81
C SER A 48 -3.93 -9.28 13.91
N SER A 49 -2.89 -10.06 13.57
CA SER A 49 -2.09 -10.81 14.55
C SER A 49 -0.64 -11.00 14.08
N PRO A 50 0.27 -11.45 14.98
CA PRO A 50 1.67 -11.73 14.63
C PRO A 50 1.81 -12.81 13.55
N THR A 51 0.86 -13.76 13.47
CA THR A 51 0.92 -14.90 12.55
C THR A 51 -0.03 -14.81 11.36
N ALA A 52 -0.90 -13.79 11.31
CA ALA A 52 -1.91 -13.67 10.26
C ALA A 52 -1.28 -13.69 8.84
N PRO A 53 -1.66 -14.61 7.96
CA PRO A 53 -0.98 -14.80 6.68
C PRO A 53 -1.34 -13.70 5.68
N LEU A 54 -0.43 -13.43 4.75
CA LEU A 54 -0.75 -12.70 3.52
C LEU A 54 -1.65 -13.55 2.63
N THR A 55 -2.58 -12.90 1.92
CA THR A 55 -3.40 -13.58 0.91
C THR A 55 -2.54 -14.05 -0.27
N LYS A 56 -3.07 -14.98 -1.09
CA LYS A 56 -2.36 -15.51 -2.26
C LYS A 56 -1.90 -14.39 -3.21
N ASN A 57 -2.73 -13.38 -3.43
CA ASN A 57 -2.39 -12.26 -4.31
C ASN A 57 -1.38 -11.32 -3.68
N GLN A 58 -1.48 -11.04 -2.38
CA GLN A 58 -0.48 -10.22 -1.67
C GLN A 58 0.90 -10.85 -1.72
N LYS A 59 1.00 -12.18 -1.52
CA LYS A 59 2.27 -12.93 -1.61
C LYS A 59 2.95 -12.79 -2.98
N LYS A 60 2.16 -12.69 -4.06
CA LYS A 60 2.66 -12.51 -5.42
C LYS A 60 2.94 -11.04 -5.74
N ALA A 61 2.01 -10.16 -5.40
CA ALA A 61 2.07 -8.75 -5.76
C ALA A 61 3.15 -8.00 -5.00
N PHE A 62 3.30 -8.22 -3.68
CA PHE A 62 4.23 -7.42 -2.88
C PHE A 62 5.70 -7.45 -3.35
N PRO A 63 6.30 -8.61 -3.67
CA PRO A 63 7.66 -8.61 -4.23
C PRO A 63 7.71 -7.94 -5.60
N GLU A 64 6.72 -8.14 -6.47
CA GLU A 64 6.69 -7.54 -7.81
C GLU A 64 6.51 -6.01 -7.77
N ILE A 65 5.71 -5.49 -6.83
CA ILE A 65 5.55 -4.05 -6.60
C ILE A 65 6.86 -3.44 -6.11
N ALA A 66 7.60 -4.15 -5.26
CA ALA A 66 8.91 -3.70 -4.78
C ALA A 66 9.97 -3.69 -5.89
N GLU A 67 9.86 -4.58 -6.87
CA GLU A 67 10.79 -4.69 -8.00
C GLU A 67 10.44 -3.73 -9.14
N SER A 68 9.16 -3.65 -9.51
CA SER A 68 8.72 -3.07 -10.78
C SER A 68 7.65 -2.00 -10.67
N GLY A 69 7.11 -1.78 -9.47
CA GLY A 69 6.01 -0.85 -9.23
C GLY A 69 4.62 -1.43 -9.50
N ALA A 70 3.62 -0.56 -9.57
CA ALA A 70 2.22 -0.94 -9.77
C ALA A 70 1.40 0.19 -10.42
N ILE A 71 0.20 -0.12 -10.91
CA ILE A 71 -0.76 0.86 -11.39
C ILE A 71 -1.95 0.95 -10.44
N VAL A 72 -2.31 2.15 -10.01
CA VAL A 72 -3.48 2.39 -9.17
C VAL A 72 -4.76 2.09 -9.96
N LYS A 73 -5.63 1.27 -9.38
CA LYS A 73 -6.95 0.91 -9.94
C LYS A 73 -8.12 1.48 -9.14
N SER A 74 -7.89 1.99 -7.94
CA SER A 74 -8.89 2.75 -7.19
C SER A 74 -9.25 4.06 -7.91
N ARG A 75 -10.45 4.58 -7.66
CA ARG A 75 -10.90 5.92 -8.05
C ARG A 75 -11.23 6.71 -6.78
N ASN A 76 -11.12 8.04 -6.84
CA ASN A 76 -11.45 8.95 -5.74
C ASN A 76 -10.70 8.62 -4.44
N LYS A 77 -9.40 8.34 -4.55
CA LYS A 77 -8.53 7.94 -3.43
C LYS A 77 -7.27 8.81 -3.35
N PRO A 78 -7.41 10.14 -3.11
CA PRO A 78 -6.26 11.01 -2.93
C PRO A 78 -5.38 10.49 -1.77
N PRO A 79 -4.04 10.55 -1.86
CA PRO A 79 -3.27 11.32 -2.84
C PRO A 79 -3.02 10.62 -4.18
N PHE A 80 -3.64 9.46 -4.41
CA PHE A 80 -3.45 8.70 -5.64
C PHE A 80 -4.54 8.98 -6.68
N GLU A 81 -4.10 9.15 -7.92
CA GLU A 81 -4.98 9.24 -9.07
C GLU A 81 -5.26 7.87 -9.69
N HIS A 82 -6.40 7.76 -10.38
CA HIS A 82 -6.71 6.54 -11.11
C HIS A 82 -5.73 6.35 -12.28
N LEU A 83 -5.18 5.14 -12.43
CA LEU A 83 -4.13 4.80 -13.40
C LEU A 83 -2.76 5.43 -13.13
N GLU A 84 -2.57 6.07 -11.99
CA GLU A 84 -1.24 6.52 -11.57
C GLU A 84 -0.27 5.34 -11.45
N GLU A 85 0.95 5.54 -11.95
CA GLU A 85 2.06 4.60 -11.76
C GLU A 85 2.74 4.83 -10.41
N ILE A 86 2.74 3.80 -9.58
CA ILE A 86 3.54 3.71 -8.38
C ILE A 86 4.91 3.15 -8.78
N PRO A 87 6.03 3.85 -8.52
CA PRO A 87 7.36 3.33 -8.78
C PRO A 87 7.66 2.11 -7.90
N PRO A 88 8.75 1.36 -8.14
CA PRO A 88 9.19 0.27 -7.29
C PRO A 88 9.17 0.66 -5.80
N THR A 89 8.24 0.06 -5.03
CA THR A 89 7.94 0.48 -3.65
C THR A 89 7.76 -0.74 -2.77
N LYS A 90 8.52 -0.84 -1.68
CA LYS A 90 8.38 -1.91 -0.71
C LYS A 90 7.13 -1.68 0.15
N ILE A 91 6.25 -2.68 0.23
CA ILE A 91 5.10 -2.66 1.14
C ILE A 91 5.60 -2.95 2.56
N ASN A 92 5.27 -2.07 3.51
CA ASN A 92 5.51 -2.30 4.92
C ASN A 92 4.37 -3.12 5.53
N VAL A 93 4.66 -4.33 6.00
CA VAL A 93 3.64 -5.19 6.64
C VAL A 93 3.74 -5.01 8.14
N ILE A 94 2.75 -4.36 8.75
CA ILE A 94 2.67 -4.16 10.19
C ILE A 94 1.72 -5.19 10.78
N ARG A 95 2.20 -5.91 11.79
CA ARG A 95 1.44 -6.94 12.47
C ARG A 95 1.07 -6.44 13.85
N LYS A 96 -0.20 -6.57 14.24
CA LYS A 96 -0.62 -6.26 15.60
C LYS A 96 0.09 -7.24 16.55
N GLU A 97 0.81 -6.68 17.52
CA GLU A 97 1.37 -7.42 18.66
C GLU A 97 0.25 -7.74 19.67
N GLU A 98 0.48 -8.72 20.54
CA GLU A 98 -0.52 -9.18 21.53
C GLU A 98 -0.95 -8.07 22.51
#